data_AF-A0A0G4B5U2-F1
#
_entry.id   AF-A0A0G4B5U2-F1
#
_cell.length_a   1.000
_cell.length_b   1.000
_cell.length_c   1.000
_cell.angle_alpha   90.00
_cell.angle_beta   90.00
_cell.angle_gamma   90.00
#
_symmetry.space_group_name_H-M   'P 1'
#
loop_
_entity.id
_entity.type
_entity.pdbx_description
1 polymer ?
#
loop_
_entity_poly.entity_id
_entity_poly.type
_entity_poly.pdbx_seq_one_letter_code
_entity_poly.pdbx_strand_id
1 'polypeptide(L)'
;MKSLFNIPGVDEKEIILMVRKHWITAVLSIVYGLFSLVVFIFLLRYLALIQVGIFAWRLTIVILTIYLLVTLLYIFNDIVKYYYDVLVLTKEKIIKVDQKNLISRLIFEIESKKVLNVSSVYPTFIHALFKFGNTVIELEHETITFFFVPNPVRISKAIAEINKMKKELGLKPGNNVTEFSTKEDEMVAISGLEKIDKKDQGEGKTTEDLLKAQTELAAKELLKQRSSTNKKPKSWIEIIFEEIFGRF
;
A
#
# COMPACT_ATOMS: atom_id res chain seq x y z
N MET A 1 -14.98 27.36 6.10
CA MET A 1 -14.11 26.37 5.42
C MET A 1 -14.70 24.95 5.34
N LYS A 2 -15.95 24.69 5.77
CA LYS A 2 -16.55 23.34 5.83
C LYS A 2 -17.16 22.81 4.53
N SER A 3 -17.41 23.65 3.52
CA SER A 3 -18.26 23.27 2.36
C SER A 3 -17.51 22.81 1.09
N LEU A 4 -16.18 22.64 1.13
CA LEU A 4 -15.39 22.39 -0.09
C LEU A 4 -15.10 20.90 -0.36
N PHE A 5 -15.47 20.00 0.54
CA PHE A 5 -15.27 18.55 0.36
C PHE A 5 -16.60 17.82 0.49
N ASN A 6 -17.50 18.03 -0.48
CA ASN A 6 -18.61 17.11 -0.71
C ASN A 6 -18.03 15.81 -1.32
N ILE A 7 -17.49 14.95 -0.45
CA ILE A 7 -17.08 13.61 -0.85
C ILE A 7 -18.39 12.85 -1.10
N PRO A 8 -18.64 12.37 -2.33
CA PRO A 8 -19.89 11.71 -2.64
C PRO A 8 -20.10 10.53 -1.69
N GLY A 9 -21.28 10.47 -1.05
CA GLY A 9 -21.64 9.39 -0.13
C GLY A 9 -21.17 9.54 1.31
N VAL A 10 -20.76 10.73 1.78
CA VAL A 10 -20.41 10.99 3.19
C VAL A 10 -21.31 12.04 3.80
N ASP A 11 -22.12 11.65 4.79
CA ASP A 11 -22.84 12.59 5.62
C ASP A 11 -21.87 13.24 6.62
N GLU A 12 -21.77 14.58 6.58
CA GLU A 12 -20.85 15.36 7.43
C GLU A 12 -21.02 15.10 8.94
N LYS A 13 -22.20 14.62 9.36
CA LYS A 13 -22.55 14.34 10.75
C LYS A 13 -21.90 13.07 11.31
N GLU A 14 -21.35 12.20 10.45
CA GLU A 14 -20.79 10.91 10.86
C GLU A 14 -19.26 10.84 10.84
N ILE A 15 -18.59 11.94 10.47
CA ILE A 15 -17.13 12.01 10.37
C ILE A 15 -16.52 12.05 11.78
N ILE A 16 -15.79 10.99 12.13
CA ILE A 16 -15.06 10.88 13.42
C ILE A 16 -13.68 11.52 13.29
N LEU A 17 -12.99 11.25 12.18
CA LEU A 17 -11.62 11.73 11.96
C LEU A 17 -11.38 11.99 10.48
N MET A 18 -10.83 13.16 10.16
CA MET A 18 -10.31 13.47 8.83
C MET A 18 -8.80 13.67 8.95
N VAL A 19 -8.03 12.91 8.19
CA VAL A 19 -6.57 12.99 8.16
C VAL A 19 -6.10 13.27 6.74
N ARG A 20 -5.15 14.21 6.62
CA ARG A 20 -4.48 14.56 5.36
C ARG A 20 -3.07 14.05 5.37
N LYS A 21 -2.46 13.94 4.20
CA LYS A 21 -1.05 13.59 4.05
C LYS A 21 -0.16 14.59 4.81
N HIS A 22 0.99 14.13 5.29
CA HIS A 22 1.92 14.94 6.05
C HIS A 22 2.57 16.00 5.15
N TRP A 23 2.68 17.24 5.63
CA TRP A 23 3.25 18.40 4.90
C TRP A 23 4.66 18.16 4.34
N ILE A 24 5.40 17.21 4.91
CA ILE A 24 6.73 16.80 4.42
C ILE A 24 6.71 16.39 2.94
N THR A 25 5.63 15.78 2.45
CA THR A 25 5.55 15.40 1.03
C THR A 25 5.54 16.62 0.13
N ALA A 26 4.78 17.66 0.50
CA ALA A 26 4.79 18.93 -0.22
C ALA A 26 6.15 19.63 -0.14
N VAL A 27 6.81 19.59 1.02
CA VAL A 27 8.16 20.16 1.18
C VAL A 27 9.18 19.46 0.28
N LEU A 28 9.15 18.13 0.19
CA LEU A 28 10.05 17.38 -0.70
C LEU A 28 9.90 17.83 -2.15
N SER A 29 8.68 18.05 -2.61
CA SER A 29 8.40 18.51 -3.97
C SER A 29 8.87 19.94 -4.23
N ILE A 30 8.79 20.81 -3.22
CA ILE A 30 9.37 22.16 -3.29
C ILE A 30 10.90 22.09 -3.32
N VAL A 31 11.52 21.24 -2.50
CA VAL A 31 12.98 21.05 -2.48
C VAL A 31 13.47 20.52 -3.83
N TYR A 32 12.76 19.56 -4.42
CA TYR A 32 13.04 19.09 -5.78
C TYR A 32 12.97 20.23 -6.81
N GLY A 33 11.94 21.08 -6.72
CA GLY A 33 11.80 22.25 -7.58
C GLY A 33 12.94 23.26 -7.43
N LEU A 34 13.36 23.55 -6.20
CA LEU A 34 14.50 24.42 -5.91
C LEU A 34 15.80 23.83 -6.46
N PHE A 35 16.02 22.53 -6.28
CA PHE A 35 17.17 21.83 -6.82
C PHE A 35 17.19 21.90 -8.36
N SER A 36 16.05 21.66 -9.01
CA SER A 36 15.89 21.79 -10.46
C SER A 36 16.19 23.22 -10.95
N LEU A 37 15.78 24.25 -10.20
CA LEU A 37 16.09 25.65 -10.51
C LEU A 37 17.59 25.95 -10.40
N VAL A 38 18.27 25.42 -9.38
CA VAL A 38 19.72 25.58 -9.22
C VAL A 38 20.47 24.93 -10.40
N VAL A 39 20.09 23.71 -10.80
CA VAL A 39 20.65 23.03 -11.97
C VAL A 39 20.42 23.84 -13.24
N PHE A 40 19.23 24.41 -13.41
CA PHE A 40 18.90 25.28 -14.53
C PHE A 40 19.80 26.53 -14.61
N ILE A 41 19.98 27.24 -13.49
CA ILE A 41 20.84 28.43 -13.43
C ILE A 41 22.30 28.05 -13.73
N PHE A 42 22.78 26.95 -13.16
CA PHE A 42 24.13 26.45 -13.40
C PHE A 42 24.36 26.12 -14.88
N LEU A 43 23.40 25.43 -15.51
CA LEU A 43 23.49 25.05 -16.91
C LEU A 43 23.47 26.28 -17.84
N LEU A 44 22.63 27.27 -17.56
CA LEU A 44 22.64 28.56 -18.26
C LEU A 44 23.99 29.26 -18.17
N ARG A 45 24.57 29.31 -16.96
CA ARG A 45 25.89 29.93 -16.74
C ARG A 45 26.99 29.17 -17.47
N TYR A 46 26.98 27.85 -17.41
CA TYR A 46 27.94 27.00 -18.11
C TYR A 46 27.89 27.23 -19.63
N LEU A 47 26.69 27.29 -20.23
CA LEU A 47 26.54 27.56 -21.65
C LEU A 47 27.04 28.95 -22.05
N ALA A 48 26.84 29.96 -21.20
CA ALA A 48 27.33 31.31 -21.47
C ALA A 48 28.86 31.38 -21.49
N LEU A 49 29.54 30.55 -20.68
CA LEU A 49 31.00 30.52 -20.61
C LEU A 49 31.66 29.89 -21.84
N ILE A 50 31.05 28.86 -22.42
CA ILE A 50 31.61 28.14 -23.59
C ILE A 50 31.34 28.84 -24.93
N GLN A 51 30.71 30.02 -24.93
CA GLN A 51 30.44 30.84 -26.12
C GLN A 51 29.87 30.05 -27.31
N VAL A 52 28.82 29.27 -27.06
CA VAL A 52 28.11 28.54 -28.11
C VAL A 52 27.57 29.48 -29.18
N GLY A 53 27.57 29.00 -30.44
CA GLY A 53 27.03 29.76 -31.58
C GLY A 53 25.56 30.13 -31.38
N ILE A 54 25.12 31.21 -32.06
CA ILE A 54 23.79 31.83 -31.88
C ILE A 54 22.63 30.84 -32.07
N PHE A 55 22.78 29.86 -32.97
CA PHE A 55 21.77 28.84 -33.23
C PHE A 55 21.63 27.86 -32.07
N ALA A 56 22.76 27.34 -31.57
CA ALA A 56 22.80 26.46 -30.41
C ALA A 56 22.24 27.16 -29.17
N TRP A 57 22.59 28.43 -28.96
CA TRP A 57 22.06 29.24 -27.85
C TRP A 57 20.53 29.32 -27.88
N ARG A 58 19.93 29.65 -29.03
CA ARG A 58 18.47 29.72 -29.19
C ARG A 58 17.80 28.38 -28.94
N LEU A 59 18.35 27.30 -29.49
CA LEU A 59 17.81 25.95 -29.30
C LEU A 59 17.87 25.53 -27.83
N THR A 60 18.97 25.81 -27.13
CA THR A 60 19.07 25.47 -25.71
C THR A 60 18.10 26.26 -24.86
N ILE A 61 17.87 27.55 -25.13
CA ILE A 61 16.84 28.33 -24.41
C ILE A 61 15.46 27.67 -24.54
N VAL A 62 15.09 27.21 -25.74
CA VAL A 62 13.82 26.52 -25.96
C VAL A 62 13.75 25.23 -25.14
N ILE A 63 14.79 24.40 -25.18
CA ILE A 63 14.86 23.14 -24.42
C ILE A 63 14.79 23.40 -22.91
N LEU A 64 15.52 24.40 -22.42
CA LEU A 64 15.54 24.81 -21.03
C LEU A 64 14.18 25.35 -20.56
N THR A 65 13.45 26.05 -21.44
CA THR A 65 12.10 26.52 -21.15
C THR A 65 11.12 25.35 -21.04
N ILE A 66 11.21 24.39 -21.95
CA ILE A 66 10.41 23.15 -21.88
C ILE A 66 10.73 22.38 -20.60
N TYR A 67 12.00 22.27 -20.23
CA TYR A 67 12.43 21.65 -18.98
C TYR A 67 11.77 22.31 -17.76
N LEU A 68 11.82 23.65 -17.64
CA LEU A 68 11.15 24.36 -16.55
C LEU A 68 9.64 24.14 -16.54
N LEU A 69 9.01 24.12 -17.71
CA LEU A 69 7.57 23.89 -17.83
C LEU A 69 7.18 22.49 -17.32
N VAL A 70 7.96 21.46 -17.69
CA VAL A 70 7.76 20.09 -17.22
C VAL A 70 7.96 20.00 -15.70
N THR A 71 9.02 20.59 -15.16
CA THR A 71 9.26 20.63 -13.71
C THR A 71 8.11 21.34 -12.98
N LEU A 72 7.62 22.45 -13.52
CA LEU A 72 6.49 23.18 -12.93
C LEU A 72 5.21 22.34 -12.93
N LEU A 73 4.91 21.65 -14.04
CA LEU A 73 3.77 20.73 -14.13
C LEU A 73 3.89 19.58 -13.12
N TYR A 74 5.09 19.03 -12.94
CA TYR A 74 5.34 17.98 -11.96
C TYR A 74 5.06 18.45 -10.53
N ILE A 75 5.63 19.59 -10.14
CA ILE A 75 5.41 20.18 -8.80
C ILE A 75 3.93 20.50 -8.60
N PHE A 76 3.28 21.08 -9.60
CA PHE A 76 1.85 21.39 -9.54
C PHE A 76 1.01 20.12 -9.35
N ASN A 77 1.29 19.06 -10.10
CA ASN A 77 0.60 17.78 -9.95
C ASN A 77 0.79 17.22 -8.54
N ASP A 78 2.01 17.25 -7.98
CA ASP A 78 2.25 16.73 -6.63
C ASP A 78 1.58 17.57 -5.53
N ILE A 79 1.57 18.90 -5.67
CA ILE A 79 0.84 19.79 -4.74
C ILE A 79 -0.67 19.51 -4.80
N VAL A 80 -1.22 19.30 -5.99
CA VAL A 80 -2.63 18.93 -6.17
C VAL A 80 -2.91 17.59 -5.49
N LYS A 81 -2.06 16.58 -5.68
CA LYS A 81 -2.18 15.29 -4.97
C LYS A 81 -2.14 15.47 -3.46
N TYR A 82 -1.18 16.22 -2.95
CA TYR A 82 -1.09 16.53 -1.54
C TYR A 82 -2.36 17.20 -0.99
N TYR A 83 -2.98 18.09 -1.77
CA TYR A 83 -4.18 18.81 -1.34
C TYR A 83 -5.45 17.92 -1.34
N TYR A 84 -5.57 17.00 -2.30
CA TYR A 84 -6.75 16.15 -2.48
C TYR A 84 -6.63 14.74 -1.87
N ASP A 85 -5.43 14.30 -1.48
CA ASP A 85 -5.21 13.05 -0.75
C ASP A 85 -5.74 13.18 0.69
N VAL A 86 -6.91 12.59 0.94
CA VAL A 86 -7.60 12.66 2.22
C VAL A 86 -8.07 11.27 2.65
N LEU A 87 -7.88 10.96 3.93
CA LEU A 87 -8.46 9.82 4.61
C LEU A 87 -9.57 10.32 5.54
N VAL A 88 -10.78 9.80 5.35
CA VAL A 88 -11.94 10.11 6.18
C VAL A 88 -12.40 8.84 6.88
N LEU A 89 -12.48 8.90 8.20
CA LEU A 89 -12.99 7.85 9.06
C LEU A 89 -14.39 8.25 9.54
N THR A 90 -15.38 7.42 9.25
CA THR A 90 -16.75 7.53 9.75
C THR A 90 -17.09 6.35 10.66
N LYS A 91 -18.27 6.35 11.29
CA LYS A 91 -18.74 5.24 12.13
C LYS A 91 -18.94 3.95 11.33
N GLU A 92 -19.38 4.06 10.08
CA GLU A 92 -19.77 2.92 9.27
C GLU A 92 -18.69 2.51 8.25
N LYS A 93 -17.95 3.48 7.71
CA LYS A 93 -16.96 3.27 6.65
C LYS A 93 -15.70 4.14 6.77
N ILE A 94 -14.63 3.66 6.15
CA ILE A 94 -13.37 4.37 5.93
C ILE A 94 -13.32 4.73 4.45
N ILE A 95 -13.08 5.99 4.16
CA ILE A 95 -13.01 6.50 2.79
C ILE A 95 -11.62 7.07 2.56
N LYS A 96 -10.93 6.50 1.59
CA LYS A 96 -9.62 6.98 1.12
C LYS A 96 -9.80 7.58 -0.27
N VAL A 97 -9.43 8.85 -0.40
CA VAL A 97 -9.33 9.52 -1.69
C VAL A 97 -7.84 9.58 -2.05
N ASP A 98 -7.44 8.91 -3.14
CA ASP A 98 -6.09 8.91 -3.71
C ASP A 98 -6.14 9.60 -5.07
N GLN A 99 -5.52 10.77 -5.17
CA GLN A 99 -5.41 11.51 -6.41
C GLN A 99 -4.25 10.95 -7.24
N LYS A 100 -4.55 10.24 -8.34
CA LYS A 100 -3.51 9.58 -9.15
C LYS A 100 -2.74 10.59 -9.99
N ASN A 101 -3.45 11.51 -10.66
CA ASN A 101 -2.96 12.60 -11.51
C ASN A 101 -3.96 13.78 -11.45
N LEU A 102 -3.77 14.85 -12.22
CA LEU A 102 -4.67 16.01 -12.25
C LEU A 102 -6.14 15.69 -12.58
N ILE A 103 -6.40 14.57 -13.28
CA ILE A 103 -7.73 14.22 -13.81
C ILE A 103 -8.31 12.98 -13.12
N SER A 104 -7.47 11.99 -12.82
CA SER A 104 -7.89 10.71 -12.26
C SER A 104 -7.82 10.70 -10.73
N ARG A 105 -8.94 10.34 -10.10
CA ARG A 105 -9.05 10.09 -8.66
C ARG A 105 -9.53 8.67 -8.42
N LEU A 106 -8.96 8.00 -7.42
CA LEU A 106 -9.46 6.74 -6.90
C LEU A 106 -10.09 6.98 -5.54
N ILE A 107 -11.31 6.50 -5.37
CA ILE A 107 -12.03 6.56 -4.10
C ILE A 107 -12.18 5.12 -3.64
N PHE A 108 -11.57 4.79 -2.51
CA PHE A 108 -11.74 3.51 -1.85
C PHE A 108 -12.75 3.69 -0.72
N GLU A 109 -13.85 2.96 -0.77
CA GLU A 109 -14.83 2.88 0.31
C GLU A 109 -14.69 1.52 0.98
N ILE A 110 -14.30 1.52 2.26
CA ILE A 110 -14.09 0.32 3.05
C ILE A 110 -15.10 0.34 4.18
N GLU A 111 -16.02 -0.60 4.24
CA GLU A 111 -16.88 -0.76 5.40
C GLU A 111 -16.04 -1.08 6.63
N SER A 112 -16.27 -0.38 7.75
CA SER A 112 -15.52 -0.59 8.99
C SER A 112 -15.66 -2.02 9.52
N LYS A 113 -16.72 -2.76 9.12
CA LYS A 113 -16.91 -4.17 9.47
C LYS A 113 -15.95 -5.14 8.75
N LYS A 114 -15.39 -4.75 7.61
CA LYS A 114 -14.45 -5.55 6.80
C LYS A 114 -13.00 -5.35 7.20
N VAL A 115 -12.74 -4.42 8.12
CA VAL A 115 -11.39 -4.13 8.63
C VAL A 115 -11.07 -5.13 9.73
N LEU A 116 -10.09 -5.99 9.48
CA LEU A 116 -9.61 -6.96 10.47
C LEU A 116 -8.69 -6.29 11.47
N ASN A 117 -7.69 -5.58 10.97
CA ASN A 117 -6.65 -4.98 11.79
C ASN A 117 -6.09 -3.72 11.14
N VAL A 118 -5.52 -2.83 11.95
CA VAL A 118 -4.87 -1.61 11.49
C VAL A 118 -3.53 -1.43 12.18
N SER A 119 -2.46 -1.55 11.40
CA SER A 119 -1.10 -1.44 11.87
C SER A 119 -0.51 -0.06 11.53
N SER A 120 0.24 0.49 12.48
CA SER A 120 1.01 1.73 12.30
C SER A 120 2.48 1.39 12.10
N VAL A 121 3.07 1.81 10.99
CA VAL A 121 4.45 1.51 10.64
C VAL A 121 5.26 2.80 10.54
N TYR A 122 6.36 2.88 11.29
CA TYR A 122 7.37 3.91 11.14
C TYR A 122 8.61 3.28 10.49
N PRO A 123 8.78 3.39 9.16
CA PRO A 123 9.84 2.66 8.46
C PRO A 123 11.26 3.14 8.79
N THR A 124 11.44 4.30 9.44
CA THR A 124 12.77 4.84 9.78
C THR A 124 12.72 5.72 11.03
N PHE A 125 13.87 6.00 11.65
CA PHE A 125 13.98 6.93 12.78
C PHE A 125 13.45 8.35 12.46
N ILE A 126 13.68 8.86 11.24
CA ILE A 126 13.18 10.18 10.80
C ILE A 126 11.64 10.23 10.84
N HIS A 127 10.99 9.14 10.42
CA HIS A 127 9.53 8.99 10.48
C HIS A 127 9.03 9.08 11.93
N ALA A 128 9.74 8.43 12.87
CA ALA A 128 9.42 8.50 14.30
C ALA A 128 9.65 9.90 14.89
N LEU A 129 10.76 10.57 14.51
CA LEU A 129 11.12 11.90 15.01
C LEU A 129 10.10 12.98 14.59
N PHE A 130 9.73 12.98 13.31
CA PHE A 130 8.74 13.91 12.76
C PHE A 130 7.30 13.42 12.89
N LYS A 131 7.07 12.28 13.57
CA LYS A 131 5.76 11.69 13.86
C LYS A 131 4.89 11.48 12.60
N PHE A 132 5.48 11.07 11.48
CA PHE A 132 4.75 10.65 10.29
C PHE A 132 5.14 9.23 9.92
N GLY A 133 4.22 8.46 9.35
CA GLY A 133 4.48 7.07 8.99
C GLY A 133 3.42 6.52 8.07
N ASN A 134 3.30 5.21 8.00
CA ASN A 134 2.35 4.54 7.14
C ASN A 134 1.29 3.85 7.99
N THR A 135 0.04 3.88 7.54
CA THR A 135 -1.06 3.12 8.13
C THR A 135 -1.39 1.98 7.19
N VAL A 136 -1.29 0.74 7.68
CA VAL A 136 -1.62 -0.46 6.93
C VAL A 136 -2.96 -0.97 7.44
N ILE A 137 -3.94 -1.04 6.54
CA ILE A 137 -5.28 -1.55 6.82
C ILE A 137 -5.36 -2.94 6.21
N GLU A 138 -5.56 -3.94 7.05
CA GLU A 138 -5.71 -5.34 6.65
C GLU A 138 -7.19 -5.67 6.54
N LEU A 139 -7.60 -6.12 5.36
CA LEU A 139 -8.91 -6.71 5.07
C LEU A 139 -8.73 -8.21 4.87
N GLU A 140 -9.83 -8.95 4.75
CA GLU A 140 -9.82 -10.41 4.59
C GLU A 140 -9.01 -10.88 3.36
N HIS A 141 -9.11 -10.16 2.24
CA HIS A 141 -8.51 -10.55 0.96
C HIS A 141 -7.59 -9.48 0.35
N GLU A 142 -7.41 -8.34 1.01
CA GLU A 142 -6.63 -7.21 0.49
C GLU A 142 -5.93 -6.45 1.62
N THR A 143 -4.78 -5.85 1.32
CA THR A 143 -4.09 -4.94 2.23
C THR A 143 -3.97 -3.57 1.60
N ILE A 144 -4.54 -2.56 2.26
CA ILE A 144 -4.52 -1.18 1.78
C ILE A 144 -3.55 -0.38 2.64
N THR A 145 -2.50 0.15 2.02
CA THR A 145 -1.53 1.01 2.71
C THR A 145 -1.80 2.48 2.43
N PHE A 146 -1.70 3.30 3.48
CA PHE A 146 -1.73 4.74 3.42
C PHE A 146 -0.37 5.29 3.81
N PHE A 147 0.28 5.96 2.86
CA PHE A 147 1.64 6.45 3.02
C PHE A 147 1.68 7.87 3.57
N PHE A 148 2.74 8.20 4.32
CA PHE A 148 3.03 9.55 4.80
C PHE A 148 1.88 10.20 5.60
N VAL A 149 1.28 9.43 6.49
CA VAL A 149 0.21 9.85 7.39
C VAL A 149 0.80 10.54 8.63
N PRO A 150 0.26 11.70 9.06
CA PRO A 150 0.61 12.31 10.33
C PRO A 150 0.07 11.46 11.49
N ASN A 151 0.97 11.06 12.39
CA ASN A 151 0.66 10.28 13.58
C ASN A 151 -0.22 9.04 13.29
N PRO A 152 0.30 8.02 12.57
CA PRO A 152 -0.46 6.82 12.21
C PRO A 152 -1.04 6.11 13.44
N VAL A 153 -0.36 6.20 14.58
CA VAL A 153 -0.80 5.60 15.87
C VAL A 153 -2.16 6.12 16.29
N ARG A 154 -2.44 7.41 16.07
CA ARG A 154 -3.75 8.00 16.40
C ARG A 154 -4.87 7.37 15.56
N ILE A 155 -4.60 7.06 14.29
CA ILE A 155 -5.56 6.45 13.38
C ILE A 155 -5.81 4.99 13.77
N SER A 156 -4.74 4.21 13.98
CA SER A 156 -4.85 2.83 14.47
C SER A 156 -5.66 2.75 15.76
N LYS A 157 -5.41 3.65 16.72
CA LYS A 157 -6.17 3.70 17.98
C LYS A 157 -7.64 4.01 17.75
N ALA A 158 -7.95 5.03 16.93
CA ALA A 158 -9.34 5.39 16.64
C ALA A 158 -10.12 4.24 16.00
N ILE A 159 -9.50 3.52 15.05
CA ILE A 159 -10.15 2.38 14.39
C ILE A 159 -10.30 1.19 15.36
N ALA A 160 -9.29 0.90 16.16
CA ALA A 160 -9.35 -0.15 17.18
C ALA A 160 -10.45 0.11 18.21
N GLU A 161 -10.64 1.37 18.62
CA GLU A 161 -11.68 1.77 19.57
C GLU A 161 -13.09 1.61 18.97
N ILE A 162 -13.28 1.99 17.71
CA ILE A 162 -14.54 1.76 16.98
C ILE A 162 -14.86 0.27 16.89
N ASN A 163 -13.86 -0.57 16.58
CA ASN A 163 -14.04 -2.02 16.49
C ASN A 163 -14.37 -2.64 17.86
N LYS A 164 -13.75 -2.13 18.94
CA LYS A 164 -14.05 -2.57 20.31
C LYS A 164 -15.48 -2.22 20.71
N MET A 165 -15.92 -0.98 20.49
CA MET A 165 -17.28 -0.54 20.79
C MET A 165 -18.33 -1.37 20.02
N LYS A 166 -18.07 -1.69 18.75
CA LYS A 166 -18.98 -2.53 17.95
C LYS A 166 -19.09 -3.96 18.49
N LYS A 167 -17.98 -4.54 18.95
CA LYS A 167 -17.97 -5.86 19.56
C LYS A 167 -18.76 -5.90 20.87
N GLU A 168 -18.64 -4.86 21.70
CA GLU A 168 -19.41 -4.73 22.96
C GLU A 168 -20.90 -4.50 22.70
N LEU A 169 -21.27 -3.84 21.60
CA LEU A 169 -22.66 -3.64 21.16
C LEU A 169 -23.26 -4.88 20.45
N GLY A 170 -22.54 -5.99 20.37
CA GLY A 170 -23.03 -7.21 19.69
C GLY A 170 -23.15 -7.10 18.18
N LEU A 171 -22.61 -6.02 17.57
CA LEU A 171 -22.52 -5.87 16.13
C LEU A 171 -21.38 -6.78 15.65
N LYS A 172 -21.73 -7.98 15.18
CA LYS A 172 -20.77 -8.93 14.62
C LYS A 172 -19.95 -8.23 13.51
N PRO A 173 -18.60 -8.34 13.49
CA PRO A 173 -17.84 -8.10 12.27
C PRO A 173 -18.40 -9.01 11.18
N GLY A 174 -18.38 -8.55 9.94
CA GLY A 174 -19.16 -9.12 8.84
C GLY A 174 -18.87 -10.60 8.62
N ASN A 175 -19.61 -11.48 9.29
CA ASN A 175 -19.69 -12.89 8.95
C ASN A 175 -20.54 -13.02 7.69
N ASN A 176 -19.95 -12.76 6.53
CA ASN A 176 -20.29 -13.54 5.37
C ASN A 176 -19.37 -14.74 5.40
N VAL A 177 -19.93 -15.84 5.92
CA VAL A 177 -19.51 -17.18 5.59
C VAL A 177 -19.52 -17.27 4.06
N THR A 178 -18.37 -17.10 3.41
CA THR A 178 -18.16 -17.79 2.14
C THR A 178 -17.94 -19.25 2.49
N GLU A 179 -19.07 -19.93 2.66
CA GLU A 179 -19.28 -21.24 2.02
C GLU A 179 -18.73 -21.10 0.60
N PHE A 180 -17.46 -21.49 0.39
CA PHE A 180 -16.86 -21.91 -0.88
C PHE A 180 -15.38 -22.24 -0.64
N SER A 181 -15.13 -23.33 0.09
CA SER A 181 -14.19 -24.38 -0.30
C SER A 181 -14.15 -25.46 0.78
N THR A 182 -15.22 -26.25 0.86
CA THR A 182 -15.20 -27.62 1.39
C THR A 182 -16.46 -28.34 0.91
N LYS A 183 -16.56 -28.55 -0.41
CA LYS A 183 -17.43 -29.60 -0.98
C LYS A 183 -16.73 -30.54 -1.95
N GLU A 184 -15.43 -30.33 -2.18
CA GLU A 184 -14.59 -31.32 -2.88
C GLU A 184 -13.65 -32.08 -1.92
N ASP A 185 -13.28 -31.52 -0.76
CA ASP A 185 -12.39 -32.22 0.19
C ASP A 185 -13.12 -33.13 1.21
N GLU A 186 -14.44 -33.01 1.38
CA GLU A 186 -15.22 -33.99 2.19
C GLU A 186 -15.75 -35.17 1.36
N MET A 187 -15.74 -35.11 0.02
CA MET A 187 -16.07 -36.27 -0.83
C MET A 187 -14.87 -37.19 -1.13
N VAL A 188 -13.64 -36.75 -0.87
CA VAL A 188 -12.44 -37.59 -1.04
C VAL A 188 -12.09 -38.35 0.25
N ALA A 189 -12.51 -37.89 1.42
CA ALA A 189 -12.22 -38.56 2.69
C ALA A 189 -13.12 -39.78 3.00
N ILE A 190 -14.26 -39.93 2.31
CA ILE A 190 -15.20 -41.05 2.54
C ILE A 190 -15.03 -42.17 1.49
N SER A 191 -14.32 -41.95 0.38
CA SER A 191 -14.06 -42.99 -0.63
C SER A 191 -12.78 -43.81 -0.41
N GLY A 192 -11.98 -43.48 0.61
CA GLY A 192 -10.72 -44.17 0.92
C GLY A 192 -10.78 -45.23 2.03
N LEU A 193 -11.89 -45.35 2.77
CA LEU A 193 -11.97 -46.22 3.96
C LEU A 193 -12.80 -47.50 3.78
N GLU A 194 -13.19 -47.85 2.54
CA GLU A 194 -13.99 -49.06 2.28
C GLU A 194 -13.27 -50.13 1.43
N LYS A 195 -11.93 -50.16 1.42
CA LYS A 195 -11.16 -51.23 0.74
C LYS A 195 -9.95 -51.76 1.49
N ILE A 196 -9.97 -51.73 2.82
CA ILE A 196 -9.01 -52.52 3.63
C ILE A 196 -9.76 -53.29 4.72
N ASP A 197 -10.79 -54.02 4.32
CA ASP A 197 -11.14 -55.26 5.00
C ASP A 197 -11.53 -56.31 3.96
N LYS A 198 -10.51 -56.96 3.40
CA LYS A 198 -10.43 -58.41 3.17
C LYS A 198 -9.18 -58.75 2.39
N LYS A 199 -8.56 -59.85 2.82
CA LYS A 199 -7.48 -60.63 2.19
C LYS A 199 -6.04 -60.14 2.42
N ASP A 200 -5.52 -60.53 3.59
CA ASP A 200 -4.50 -61.57 3.71
C ASP A 200 -3.50 -61.68 2.54
N GLN A 201 -2.24 -61.28 2.78
CA GLN A 201 -1.09 -62.20 2.90
C GLN A 201 0.24 -61.47 2.66
N GLY A 202 1.18 -61.67 3.58
CA GLY A 202 2.60 -61.82 3.24
C GLY A 202 3.48 -60.58 3.22
N GLU A 203 4.54 -60.66 4.02
CA GLU A 203 5.85 -60.03 3.82
C GLU A 203 6.05 -58.54 4.18
N GLY A 204 6.65 -58.36 5.37
CA GLY A 204 7.92 -57.64 5.53
C GLY A 204 8.06 -56.24 4.92
N LYS A 205 7.79 -55.21 5.73
CA LYS A 205 8.67 -54.05 5.95
C LYS A 205 8.05 -53.16 7.03
N THR A 206 8.87 -52.80 8.02
CA THR A 206 8.50 -52.08 9.22
C THR A 206 7.77 -50.78 8.89
N THR A 207 6.57 -50.60 9.42
CA THR A 207 5.70 -49.42 9.27
C THR A 207 6.39 -48.10 9.64
N GLU A 208 7.46 -48.15 10.42
CA GLU A 208 8.30 -46.99 10.76
C GLU A 208 9.10 -46.43 9.58
N ASP A 209 9.52 -47.27 8.62
CA ASP A 209 10.33 -46.81 7.49
C ASP A 209 9.49 -46.08 6.43
N LEU A 210 8.24 -46.49 6.26
CA LEU A 210 7.28 -45.80 5.39
C LEU A 210 6.84 -44.46 5.99
N LEU A 211 6.72 -44.39 7.31
CA LEU A 211 6.41 -43.14 8.03
C LEU A 211 7.58 -42.15 7.98
N LYS A 212 8.82 -42.64 8.11
CA LYS A 212 10.03 -41.81 7.93
C LYS A 212 10.20 -41.32 6.49
N ALA A 213 9.94 -42.17 5.51
CA ALA A 213 10.00 -41.77 4.10
C ALA A 213 8.96 -40.69 3.75
N GLN A 214 7.74 -40.79 4.27
CA GLN A 214 6.70 -39.77 4.06
C GLN A 214 7.01 -38.44 4.75
N THR A 215 7.53 -38.49 5.98
CA THR A 215 7.88 -37.27 6.73
C THR A 215 9.08 -36.54 6.12
N GLU A 216 10.07 -37.25 5.59
CA GLU A 216 11.19 -36.65 4.85
C GLU A 216 10.75 -36.06 3.50
N LEU A 217 9.79 -36.69 2.80
CA LEU A 217 9.26 -36.16 1.54
C LEU A 217 8.50 -34.84 1.78
N ALA A 218 7.65 -34.81 2.81
CA ALA A 218 6.92 -33.61 3.21
C ALA A 218 7.87 -32.48 3.66
N ALA A 219 8.94 -32.81 4.38
CA ALA A 219 9.95 -31.83 4.80
C ALA A 219 10.72 -31.23 3.61
N LYS A 220 11.03 -32.03 2.58
CA LYS A 220 11.69 -31.56 1.35
C LYS A 220 10.80 -30.65 0.52
N GLU A 221 9.49 -30.91 0.43
CA GLU A 221 8.56 -30.03 -0.27
C GLU A 221 8.40 -28.68 0.43
N LEU A 222 8.32 -28.69 1.77
CA LEU A 222 8.28 -27.46 2.56
C LEU A 222 9.56 -26.63 2.42
N LEU A 223 10.74 -27.26 2.36
CA LEU A 223 12.00 -26.56 2.10
C LEU A 223 12.10 -26.01 0.67
N LYS A 224 11.51 -26.68 -0.31
CA LYS A 224 11.44 -26.21 -1.71
C LYS A 224 10.48 -25.01 -1.86
N GLN A 225 9.40 -24.96 -1.09
CA GLN A 225 8.54 -23.76 -0.99
C GLN A 225 9.22 -22.61 -0.24
N ARG A 226 10.02 -22.91 0.78
CA ARG A 226 10.75 -21.89 1.55
C ARG A 226 11.91 -21.25 0.77
N SER A 227 12.49 -21.95 -0.21
CA SER A 227 13.54 -21.38 -1.07
C SER A 227 13.01 -20.47 -2.18
N SER A 228 11.74 -20.60 -2.59
CA SER A 228 11.13 -19.73 -3.63
C SER A 228 10.65 -18.37 -3.10
N THR A 229 10.61 -18.19 -1.77
CA THR A 229 10.07 -16.98 -1.12
C THR A 229 11.12 -16.00 -0.63
N ASN A 230 12.42 -16.23 -0.89
CA ASN A 230 13.48 -15.30 -0.54
C ASN A 230 13.67 -14.21 -1.62
N LYS A 231 12.63 -13.39 -1.85
CA LYS A 231 12.80 -12.09 -2.53
C LYS A 231 13.35 -11.10 -1.49
N LYS A 232 14.54 -10.55 -1.76
CA LYS A 232 15.15 -9.50 -0.94
C LYS A 232 14.12 -8.39 -0.65
N PRO A 233 14.10 -7.81 0.57
CA PRO A 233 13.25 -6.66 0.84
C PRO A 233 13.65 -5.52 -0.10
N LYS A 234 12.68 -4.99 -0.87
CA LYS A 234 12.90 -3.86 -1.80
C LYS A 234 13.53 -2.69 -1.06
N SER A 235 14.56 -2.10 -1.66
CA SER A 235 15.27 -0.95 -1.08
C SER A 235 14.38 0.29 -1.07
N TRP A 236 14.58 1.20 -0.10
CA TRP A 236 13.82 2.45 0.00
C TRP A 236 13.92 3.32 -1.26
N ILE A 237 15.06 3.24 -1.97
CA ILE A 237 15.25 3.89 -3.27
C ILE A 237 14.36 3.26 -4.33
N GLU A 238 14.19 1.94 -4.34
CA GLU A 238 13.31 1.25 -5.30
C GLU A 238 11.84 1.53 -5.03
N ILE A 239 11.43 1.63 -3.75
CA ILE A 239 10.04 1.98 -3.39
C ILE A 239 9.74 3.42 -3.79
N ILE A 240 10.63 4.37 -3.47
CA ILE A 240 10.46 5.78 -3.87
C ILE A 240 10.54 5.92 -5.39
N PHE A 241 11.46 5.21 -6.04
CA PHE A 241 11.61 5.25 -7.49
C PHE A 241 10.40 4.65 -8.20
N GLU A 242 9.84 3.52 -7.76
CA GLU A 242 8.59 3.00 -8.33
C GLU A 242 7.36 3.84 -7.97
N GLU A 243 7.31 4.49 -6.82
CA GLU A 243 6.20 5.42 -6.49
C GLU A 243 6.26 6.68 -7.36
N ILE A 244 7.47 7.17 -7.69
CA ILE A 244 7.69 8.38 -8.49
C ILE A 244 7.64 8.10 -10.00
N PHE A 245 8.22 6.99 -10.46
CA PHE A 245 8.36 6.62 -11.88
C PHE A 245 7.45 5.48 -12.33
N GLY A 246 7.01 4.58 -11.44
CA GLY A 246 6.17 3.41 -11.78
C GLY A 246 4.70 3.74 -12.06
N ARG A 247 4.33 5.03 -12.12
CA ARG A 247 3.01 5.52 -12.54
C ARG A 247 3.04 6.28 -13.88
N PHE A 248 4.10 6.12 -14.67
CA PHE A 248 4.12 6.47 -16.10
C PHE A 248 3.91 5.23 -16.96
#